data_AF-A0A2W4LR97-F1
#
_entry.id   AF-A0A2W4LR97-F1
#
_cell.length_a   1.000
_cell.length_b   1.000
_cell.length_c   1.000
_cell.angle_alpha   90.00
_cell.angle_beta   90.00
_cell.angle_gamma   90.00
#
_symmetry.space_group_name_H-M   'P 1'
#
loop_
_entity.id
_entity.type
_entity.pdbx_description
1 polymer ?
#
loop_
_entity_poly.entity_id
_entity_poly.type
_entity_poly.pdbx_seq_one_letter_code
_entity_poly.pdbx_strand_id
1 'polypeptide(L)'
;MSEQASGVAMAGGAEILGLLAPGTAVRPRYHAVSQQIRDWGLPDWLAQLGLVLRPLERGLVPPERVAELLGAEAGDTAAALAEFGGRVPRPSLQAVERAWKLFMLLYRNPPAAVLKLTELLVQLRQTQDADIDVSPETIVAAAHVCSRLGMWDVRCELRDIAARLSDPHLAQRATELLQRTRPARDRLFEDLRRQIGELLGAEGISAQIERRERPIYQLIEDGLESLQGPAPGAD
;
A
#
# COMPACT_ATOMS: atom_id res chain seq x y z
N MET A 1 -23.56 -40.26 -13.57
CA MET A 1 -22.56 -40.53 -12.52
C MET A 1 -21.46 -39.52 -12.70
N SER A 2 -21.60 -38.43 -11.95
CA SER A 2 -20.82 -37.21 -12.01
C SER A 2 -19.97 -37.19 -10.75
N GLU A 3 -18.68 -37.46 -10.86
CA GLU A 3 -17.75 -37.32 -9.73
C GLU A 3 -16.29 -37.33 -10.22
N GLN A 4 -15.94 -36.35 -11.06
CA GLN A 4 -14.54 -35.96 -11.29
C GLN A 4 -14.49 -34.44 -11.39
N ALA A 5 -14.84 -33.77 -10.29
CA ALA A 5 -14.68 -32.33 -10.12
C ALA A 5 -14.44 -32.01 -8.63
N SER A 6 -13.22 -32.27 -8.16
CA SER A 6 -12.63 -31.60 -6.98
C SER A 6 -11.24 -32.18 -6.75
N GLY A 7 -10.23 -31.56 -7.36
CA GLY A 7 -8.87 -32.06 -7.20
C GLY A 7 -7.77 -31.18 -7.76
N VAL A 8 -7.91 -29.84 -7.81
CA VAL A 8 -6.80 -28.93 -8.18
C VAL A 8 -6.91 -27.52 -7.55
N ALA A 9 -7.24 -27.38 -6.26
CA ALA A 9 -7.31 -26.03 -5.64
C ALA A 9 -6.99 -25.95 -4.13
N MET A 10 -6.01 -26.70 -3.62
CA MET A 10 -5.57 -26.57 -2.21
C MET A 10 -4.03 -26.66 -2.00
N ALA A 11 -3.21 -26.45 -3.04
CA ALA A 11 -1.75 -26.50 -2.93
C ALA A 11 -1.16 -25.07 -2.87
N GLY A 12 -1.07 -24.53 -1.65
CA GLY A 12 -0.50 -23.23 -1.33
C GLY A 12 -0.64 -22.96 0.17
N GLY A 13 -0.30 -23.96 0.98
CA GLY A 13 -0.40 -23.87 2.43
C GLY A 13 0.56 -22.84 2.99
N ALA A 14 0.18 -22.17 4.06
CA ALA A 14 1.05 -21.23 4.78
C ALA A 14 2.13 -22.00 5.56
N GLU A 15 3.07 -22.63 4.84
CA GLU A 15 4.15 -23.46 5.38
C GLU A 15 4.97 -22.71 6.44
N ILE A 16 5.14 -21.40 6.24
CA ILE A 16 5.83 -20.51 7.18
C ILE A 16 5.24 -20.51 8.59
N LEU A 17 3.95 -20.85 8.76
CA LEU A 17 3.33 -20.95 10.07
C LEU A 17 3.93 -22.08 10.92
N GLY A 18 4.55 -23.08 10.27
CA GLY A 18 5.29 -24.14 10.95
C GLY A 18 6.54 -23.64 11.69
N LEU A 19 7.01 -22.42 11.40
CA LEU A 19 8.11 -21.78 12.14
C LEU A 19 7.66 -21.11 13.44
N LEU A 20 6.35 -20.99 13.68
CA LEU A 20 5.82 -20.43 14.93
C LEU A 20 5.74 -21.49 16.02
N ALA A 21 5.81 -21.05 17.28
CA ALA A 21 5.58 -21.94 18.41
C ALA A 21 4.15 -22.56 18.33
N PRO A 22 3.98 -23.86 18.68
CA PRO A 22 2.68 -24.51 18.65
C PRO A 22 1.62 -23.72 19.42
N GLY A 23 0.43 -23.56 18.82
CA GLY A 23 -0.68 -22.79 19.41
C GLY A 23 -0.58 -21.26 19.24
N THR A 24 0.44 -20.74 18.55
CA THR A 24 0.53 -19.31 18.22
C THR A 24 -0.53 -18.93 17.19
N ALA A 25 -1.53 -18.14 17.59
CA ALA A 25 -2.53 -17.61 16.68
C ALA A 25 -1.99 -16.39 15.91
N VAL A 26 -2.14 -16.41 14.59
CA VAL A 26 -1.85 -15.26 13.73
C VAL A 26 -2.99 -14.25 13.84
N ARG A 27 -2.64 -12.97 14.04
CA ARG A 27 -3.65 -11.91 14.15
C ARG A 27 -4.37 -11.70 12.80
N PRO A 28 -5.69 -11.41 12.78
CA PRO A 28 -6.44 -11.22 11.54
C PRO A 28 -5.81 -10.21 10.56
N ARG A 29 -5.20 -9.14 11.09
CA ARG A 29 -4.48 -8.15 10.27
C ARG A 29 -3.40 -8.76 9.38
N TYR A 30 -2.70 -9.80 9.84
CA TYR A 30 -1.61 -10.42 9.09
C TYR A 30 -2.11 -11.34 7.97
N HIS A 31 -3.31 -11.91 8.15
CA HIS A 31 -4.02 -12.56 7.04
C HIS A 31 -4.42 -11.54 5.97
N ALA A 32 -4.92 -10.36 6.38
CA ALA A 32 -5.24 -9.29 5.43
C ALA A 32 -4.00 -8.75 4.70
N VAL A 33 -2.85 -8.65 5.37
CA VAL A 33 -1.57 -8.32 4.73
C VAL A 33 -1.19 -9.37 3.71
N SER A 34 -1.21 -10.66 4.09
CA SER A 34 -0.91 -11.77 3.19
C SER A 34 -1.81 -11.77 1.95
N GLN A 35 -3.11 -11.56 2.16
CA GLN A 35 -4.08 -11.49 1.09
C GLN A 35 -3.83 -10.30 0.17
N GLN A 36 -3.54 -9.12 0.72
CA GLN A 36 -3.28 -7.93 -0.08
C GLN A 36 -2.06 -8.09 -1.00
N ILE A 37 -1.01 -8.78 -0.53
CA ILE A 37 0.17 -9.11 -1.36
C ILE A 37 -0.23 -10.03 -2.52
N ARG A 38 -1.09 -11.03 -2.27
CA ARG A 38 -1.63 -11.92 -3.32
C ARG A 38 -2.49 -11.16 -4.33
N ASP A 39 -3.33 -10.25 -3.85
CA ASP A 39 -4.21 -9.44 -4.70
C ASP A 39 -3.41 -8.52 -5.64
N TRP A 40 -2.21 -8.09 -5.23
CA TRP A 40 -1.28 -7.35 -6.11
C TRP A 40 -0.49 -8.26 -7.07
N GLY A 41 -0.69 -9.57 -7.03
CA GLY A 41 0.02 -10.53 -7.89
C GLY A 41 1.51 -10.67 -7.54
N LEU A 42 1.91 -10.34 -6.32
CA LEU A 42 3.29 -10.48 -5.86
C LEU A 42 3.61 -11.93 -5.45
N PRO A 43 4.91 -12.30 -5.37
CA PRO A 43 5.33 -13.67 -5.07
C PRO A 43 4.73 -14.24 -3.78
N ASP A 44 4.41 -15.54 -3.80
CA ASP A 44 3.78 -16.23 -2.67
C ASP A 44 4.63 -16.21 -1.40
N TRP A 45 5.96 -16.36 -1.53
CA TRP A 45 6.87 -16.29 -0.39
C TRP A 45 6.75 -14.96 0.38
N LEU A 46 6.47 -13.85 -0.32
CA LEU A 46 6.26 -12.54 0.28
C LEU A 46 4.93 -12.51 1.04
N ALA A 47 3.88 -13.09 0.45
CA ALA A 47 2.58 -13.23 1.11
C ALA A 47 2.69 -14.09 2.38
N GLN A 48 3.50 -15.15 2.35
CA GLN A 48 3.80 -15.98 3.51
C GLN A 48 4.53 -15.18 4.60
N LEU A 49 5.57 -14.41 4.27
CA LEU A 49 6.24 -13.51 5.23
C LEU A 49 5.27 -12.53 5.92
N GLY A 50 4.28 -12.04 5.18
CA GLY A 50 3.22 -11.18 5.73
C GLY A 50 2.45 -11.79 6.91
N LEU A 51 2.32 -13.12 6.97
CA LEU A 51 1.64 -13.83 8.06
C LEU A 51 2.44 -13.80 9.37
N VAL A 52 3.77 -13.80 9.27
CA VAL A 52 4.70 -13.88 10.42
C VAL A 52 5.51 -12.60 10.61
N LEU A 53 5.06 -11.49 10.02
CA LEU A 53 5.76 -10.20 10.05
C LEU A 53 6.13 -9.76 11.48
N ARG A 54 5.20 -9.86 12.43
CA ARG A 54 5.48 -9.47 13.82
C ARG A 54 6.44 -10.42 14.55
N PRO A 55 6.27 -11.75 14.47
CA PRO A 55 7.29 -12.68 14.92
C PRO A 55 8.69 -12.39 14.35
N LEU A 56 8.81 -12.11 13.05
CA LEU A 56 10.08 -11.75 12.41
C LEU A 56 10.72 -10.50 13.02
N GLU A 57 9.96 -9.40 13.13
CA GLU A 57 10.44 -8.15 13.74
C GLU A 57 10.91 -8.32 15.19
N ARG A 58 10.36 -9.32 15.90
CA ARG A 58 10.70 -9.63 17.28
C ARG A 58 11.83 -10.65 17.41
N GLY A 59 12.37 -11.14 16.29
CA GLY A 59 13.39 -12.19 16.26
C GLY A 59 12.88 -13.56 16.74
N LEU A 60 11.56 -13.78 16.74
CA LEU A 60 10.96 -15.06 17.11
C LEU A 60 10.98 -16.08 15.97
N VAL A 61 11.09 -15.60 14.74
CA VAL A 61 11.30 -16.42 13.55
C VAL A 61 12.68 -16.09 12.98
N PRO A 62 13.66 -17.00 13.07
CA PRO A 62 15.01 -16.76 12.56
C PRO A 62 15.03 -16.71 11.01
N PRO A 63 15.69 -15.71 10.41
CA PRO A 63 15.78 -15.56 8.95
C PRO A 63 16.39 -16.76 8.22
N GLU A 64 17.30 -17.49 8.86
CA GLU A 64 17.95 -18.67 8.29
C GLU A 64 16.93 -19.78 8.03
N ARG A 65 15.98 -19.96 8.96
CA ARG A 65 14.90 -20.95 8.81
C ARG A 65 13.89 -20.55 7.74
N VAL A 66 13.68 -19.25 7.55
CA VAL A 66 12.90 -18.73 6.42
C VAL A 66 13.61 -19.03 5.11
N ALA A 67 14.92 -18.81 5.04
CA ALA A 67 15.72 -19.07 3.85
C ALA A 67 15.67 -20.55 3.44
N GLU A 68 15.77 -21.45 4.42
CA GLU A 68 15.65 -22.90 4.20
C GLU A 68 14.27 -23.31 3.66
N LEU A 69 13.20 -22.66 4.12
CA LEU A 69 11.82 -23.02 3.79
C LEU A 69 11.34 -22.39 2.48
N LEU A 70 11.59 -21.10 2.29
CA LEU A 70 11.01 -20.28 1.22
C LEU A 70 12.05 -19.75 0.21
N GLY A 71 13.33 -20.04 0.43
CA GLY A 71 14.43 -19.63 -0.44
C GLY A 71 15.19 -18.39 0.05
N ALA A 72 16.36 -18.17 -0.56
CA ALA A 72 17.32 -17.14 -0.14
C ALA A 72 16.73 -15.72 -0.12
N GLU A 73 15.94 -15.34 -1.13
CA GLU A 73 15.32 -14.02 -1.21
C GLU A 73 14.38 -13.75 -0.02
N ALA A 74 13.58 -14.75 0.37
CA ALA A 74 12.71 -14.66 1.53
C ALA A 74 13.51 -14.53 2.84
N GLY A 75 14.63 -15.25 2.93
CA GLY A 75 15.60 -15.14 4.03
C GLY A 75 16.20 -13.74 4.16
N ASP A 76 16.66 -13.15 3.04
CA ASP A 76 17.24 -11.80 3.01
C ASP A 76 16.21 -10.73 3.42
N THR A 77 14.97 -10.87 2.94
CA THR A 77 13.86 -9.99 3.35
C THR A 77 13.52 -10.16 4.83
N ALA A 78 13.48 -11.41 5.34
CA ALA A 78 13.27 -11.69 6.76
C ALA A 78 14.38 -11.08 7.64
N ALA A 79 15.64 -11.17 7.21
CA ALA A 79 16.79 -10.58 7.90
C ALA A 79 16.68 -9.05 7.95
N ALA A 80 16.33 -8.41 6.85
CA ALA A 80 16.09 -6.97 6.82
C ALA A 80 14.95 -6.57 7.79
N LEU A 81 13.83 -7.29 7.79
CA LEU A 81 12.71 -7.01 8.70
C LEU A 81 13.09 -7.18 10.17
N ALA A 82 13.88 -8.20 10.52
CA ALA A 82 14.39 -8.40 11.87
C ALA A 82 15.36 -7.28 12.30
N GLU A 83 16.26 -6.84 11.40
CA GLU A 83 17.22 -5.75 11.65
C GLU A 83 16.52 -4.43 12.03
N PHE A 84 15.45 -4.06 11.31
CA PHE A 84 14.73 -2.80 11.54
C PHE A 84 13.57 -2.92 12.56
N GLY A 85 13.11 -4.14 12.88
CA GLY A 85 11.97 -4.41 13.76
C GLY A 85 12.25 -4.33 15.26
N GLY A 86 13.47 -4.65 15.70
CA GLY A 86 13.80 -4.83 17.11
C GLY A 86 13.93 -3.56 17.97
N ARG A 87 13.97 -2.37 17.36
CA ARG A 87 14.15 -1.11 18.10
C ARG A 87 12.81 -0.46 18.45
N VAL A 88 12.52 -0.33 19.74
CA VAL A 88 11.43 0.51 20.26
C VAL A 88 11.89 1.98 20.20
N PRO A 89 11.27 2.83 19.38
CA PRO A 89 11.64 4.24 19.31
C PRO A 89 11.34 4.94 20.63
N ARG A 90 12.10 6.00 20.93
CA ARG A 90 11.66 6.99 21.93
C ARG A 90 10.30 7.55 21.48
N PRO A 91 9.31 7.75 22.38
CA PRO A 91 7.98 8.24 22.02
C PRO A 91 8.00 9.49 21.15
N SER A 92 8.86 10.46 21.47
CA SER A 92 9.00 11.72 20.73
C SER A 92 9.58 11.58 19.31
N LEU A 93 10.23 10.46 19.00
CA LEU A 93 10.87 10.20 17.70
C LEU A 93 10.16 9.09 16.91
N GLN A 94 9.03 8.57 17.41
CA GLN A 94 8.33 7.45 16.76
C GLN A 94 7.96 7.74 15.31
N ALA A 95 7.44 8.94 15.02
CA ALA A 95 7.07 9.35 13.66
C ALA A 95 8.28 9.35 12.72
N VAL A 96 9.35 10.04 13.12
CA VAL A 96 10.60 10.15 12.35
C VAL A 96 11.24 8.78 12.15
N GLU A 97 11.28 7.94 13.19
CA GLU A 97 11.89 6.62 13.11
C GLU A 97 11.08 5.67 12.22
N ARG A 98 9.74 5.70 12.28
CA ARG A 98 8.87 4.92 11.39
C ARG A 98 9.09 5.31 9.93
N ALA A 99 9.11 6.61 9.63
CA ALA A 99 9.40 7.12 8.29
C ALA A 99 10.80 6.72 7.80
N TRP A 100 11.82 6.93 8.64
CA TRP A 100 13.21 6.57 8.33
C TRP A 100 13.38 5.08 8.04
N LYS A 101 12.76 4.19 8.85
CA LYS A 101 12.78 2.73 8.62
C LYS A 101 12.23 2.37 7.24
N LEU A 102 11.09 2.96 6.84
CA LEU A 102 10.52 2.72 5.52
C LEU A 102 11.47 3.15 4.39
N PHE A 103 12.11 4.32 4.51
CA PHE A 103 13.11 4.77 3.54
C PHE A 103 14.36 3.87 3.49
N MET A 104 14.84 3.40 4.64
CA MET A 104 15.99 2.49 4.68
C MET A 104 15.66 1.13 4.06
N LEU A 105 14.48 0.58 4.37
CA LEU A 105 14.01 -0.66 3.76
C LEU A 105 13.86 -0.50 2.25
N LEU A 106 13.33 0.62 1.76
CA LEU A 106 13.21 0.88 0.32
C LEU A 106 14.56 0.72 -0.41
N TYR A 107 15.64 1.23 0.19
CA TYR A 107 16.96 1.19 -0.43
C TYR A 107 17.67 -0.16 -0.23
N ARG A 108 17.50 -0.79 0.93
CA ARG A 108 18.26 -2.00 1.32
C ARG A 108 17.57 -3.30 0.93
N ASN A 109 16.24 -3.35 0.99
CA ASN A 109 15.43 -4.51 0.62
C ASN A 109 14.00 -4.05 0.25
N PRO A 110 13.75 -3.73 -1.05
CA PRO A 110 12.44 -3.26 -1.50
C PRO A 110 11.25 -4.17 -1.12
N PRO A 111 11.35 -5.52 -1.17
CA PRO A 111 10.26 -6.39 -0.72
C PRO A 111 9.88 -6.20 0.76
N ALA A 112 10.86 -5.98 1.64
CA ALA A 112 10.59 -5.66 3.05
C ALA A 112 9.85 -4.33 3.19
N ALA A 113 10.19 -3.32 2.38
CA ALA A 113 9.47 -2.06 2.34
C ALA A 113 8.02 -2.25 1.91
N VAL A 114 7.77 -3.07 0.87
CA VAL A 114 6.42 -3.41 0.40
C VAL A 114 5.61 -4.06 1.53
N LEU A 115 6.17 -5.03 2.28
CA LEU A 115 5.48 -5.63 3.42
C LEU A 115 5.11 -4.62 4.50
N LYS A 116 6.03 -3.72 4.85
CA LYS A 116 5.78 -2.68 5.86
C LYS A 116 4.73 -1.65 5.40
N LEU A 117 4.75 -1.28 4.12
CA LEU A 117 3.73 -0.42 3.52
C LEU A 117 2.37 -1.12 3.50
N THR A 118 2.34 -2.42 3.21
CA THR A 118 1.10 -3.21 3.21
C THR A 118 0.52 -3.33 4.62
N GLU A 119 1.37 -3.59 5.63
CA GLU A 119 0.92 -3.61 7.03
C GLU A 119 0.33 -2.26 7.44
N LEU A 120 1.00 -1.16 7.09
CA LEU A 120 0.48 0.19 7.35
C LEU A 120 -0.85 0.42 6.65
N LEU A 121 -0.95 0.11 5.35
CA LEU A 121 -2.16 0.28 4.56
C LEU A 121 -3.34 -0.50 5.15
N VAL A 122 -3.11 -1.78 5.48
CA VAL A 122 -4.13 -2.64 6.09
C VAL A 122 -4.54 -2.09 7.46
N GLN A 123 -3.60 -1.62 8.28
CA GLN A 123 -3.91 -0.98 9.56
C GLN A 123 -4.80 0.25 9.36
N LEU A 124 -4.44 1.14 8.44
CA LEU A 124 -5.18 2.38 8.19
C LEU A 124 -6.58 2.12 7.63
N ARG A 125 -6.75 1.11 6.76
CA ARG A 125 -8.07 0.72 6.24
C ARG A 125 -9.00 0.12 7.31
N GLN A 126 -8.43 -0.54 8.32
CA GLN A 126 -9.18 -1.25 9.36
C GLN A 126 -9.44 -0.40 10.61
N THR A 127 -8.83 0.77 10.70
CA THR A 127 -8.90 1.66 11.86
C THR A 127 -9.71 2.89 11.48
N GLN A 128 -10.64 3.32 12.34
CA GLN A 128 -11.37 4.56 12.11
C GLN A 128 -10.42 5.74 12.21
N ASP A 129 -10.63 6.79 11.40
CA ASP A 129 -9.73 7.95 11.34
C ASP A 129 -9.43 8.55 12.75
N ALA A 130 -10.42 8.54 13.67
CA ALA A 130 -10.26 9.02 15.05
C ALA A 130 -9.33 8.17 15.95
N ASP A 131 -9.13 6.90 15.60
CA ASP A 131 -8.34 5.93 16.38
C ASP A 131 -6.94 5.70 15.79
N ILE A 132 -6.59 6.36 14.68
CA ILE A 132 -5.29 6.20 14.03
C ILE A 132 -4.19 6.84 14.88
N ASP A 133 -3.25 6.01 15.34
CA ASP A 133 -2.10 6.41 16.16
C ASP A 133 -0.88 6.88 15.34
N VAL A 134 -0.98 6.82 14.01
CA VAL A 134 0.11 7.16 13.08
C VAL A 134 -0.03 8.62 12.65
N SER A 135 1.02 9.42 12.80
CA SER A 135 0.94 10.84 12.41
C SER A 135 0.79 10.99 10.89
N PRO A 136 0.04 12.01 10.41
CA PRO A 136 -0.13 12.27 8.98
C PRO A 136 1.20 12.42 8.22
N GLU A 137 2.22 13.03 8.84
CA GLU A 137 3.56 13.18 8.26
C GLU A 137 4.24 11.84 7.99
N THR A 138 4.03 10.86 8.88
CA THR A 138 4.55 9.50 8.69
C THR A 138 3.85 8.81 7.52
N ILE A 139 2.53 9.01 7.37
CA ILE A 139 1.75 8.46 6.27
C ILE A 139 2.16 9.12 4.93
N VAL A 140 2.42 10.43 4.93
CA VAL A 140 2.96 11.14 3.76
C VAL A 140 4.35 10.62 3.38
N ALA A 141 5.23 10.37 4.37
CA ALA A 141 6.52 9.74 4.11
C ALA A 141 6.38 8.35 3.49
N ALA A 142 5.44 7.53 3.98
CA ALA A 142 5.11 6.23 3.39
C ALA A 142 4.60 6.38 1.94
N ALA A 143 3.77 7.38 1.66
CA ALA A 143 3.33 7.67 0.30
C ALA A 143 4.50 8.04 -0.65
N HIS A 144 5.51 8.77 -0.17
CA HIS A 144 6.72 9.03 -0.97
C HIS A 144 7.51 7.76 -1.29
N VAL A 145 7.56 6.79 -0.36
CA VAL A 145 8.14 5.48 -0.64
C VAL A 145 7.33 4.74 -1.72
N CYS A 146 5.99 4.76 -1.64
CA CYS A 146 5.13 4.19 -2.68
C CYS A 146 5.37 4.82 -4.07
N SER A 147 5.62 6.14 -4.15
CA SER A 147 6.00 6.80 -5.42
C SER A 147 7.24 6.19 -6.05
N ARG A 148 8.25 5.84 -5.23
CA ARG A 148 9.51 5.26 -5.71
C ARG A 148 9.36 3.80 -6.14
N LEU A 149 8.40 3.09 -5.56
CA LEU A 149 8.07 1.70 -5.91
C LEU A 149 7.09 1.60 -7.09
N GLY A 150 6.57 2.72 -7.62
CA GLY A 150 5.56 2.71 -8.67
C GLY A 150 4.16 2.33 -8.18
N MET A 151 3.93 2.28 -6.86
CA MET A 151 2.65 1.90 -6.24
C MET A 151 1.70 3.10 -6.17
N TRP A 152 1.27 3.60 -7.33
CA TRP A 152 0.50 4.85 -7.40
C TRP A 152 -0.84 4.79 -6.66
N ASP A 153 -1.57 3.67 -6.73
CA ASP A 153 -2.91 3.58 -6.11
C ASP A 153 -2.80 3.62 -4.60
N VAL A 154 -1.83 2.87 -4.05
CA VAL A 154 -1.50 2.92 -2.61
C VAL A 154 -1.02 4.30 -2.19
N ARG A 155 -0.17 4.95 -3.00
CA ARG A 155 0.28 6.32 -2.73
C ARG A 155 -0.92 7.27 -2.61
N CYS A 156 -1.87 7.21 -3.55
CA CYS A 156 -3.04 8.08 -3.53
C CYS A 156 -3.91 7.82 -2.31
N GLU A 157 -4.15 6.55 -1.98
CA GLU A 157 -4.93 6.18 -0.82
C GLU A 157 -4.29 6.66 0.49
N LEU A 158 -2.97 6.47 0.67
CA LEU A 158 -2.24 6.97 1.84
C LEU A 158 -2.32 8.50 1.93
N ARG A 159 -2.23 9.21 0.80
CA ARG A 159 -2.35 10.67 0.76
C ARG A 159 -3.76 11.15 1.09
N ASP A 160 -4.80 10.45 0.63
CA ASP A 160 -6.18 10.75 0.98
C ASP A 160 -6.44 10.50 2.47
N ILE A 161 -5.91 9.41 3.05
CA ILE A 161 -5.96 9.16 4.50
C ILE A 161 -5.26 10.29 5.26
N ALA A 162 -4.03 10.64 4.87
CA ALA A 162 -3.28 11.71 5.53
C ALA A 162 -4.04 13.05 5.47
N ALA A 163 -4.65 13.39 4.33
CA ALA A 163 -5.46 14.60 4.20
C ALA A 163 -6.67 14.62 5.16
N ARG A 164 -7.37 13.49 5.31
CA ARG A 164 -8.49 13.37 6.26
C ARG A 164 -8.04 13.52 7.71
N LEU A 165 -6.87 13.00 8.05
CA LEU A 165 -6.31 13.12 9.41
C LEU A 165 -5.78 14.52 9.70
N SER A 166 -5.25 15.22 8.70
CA SER A 166 -4.72 16.59 8.86
C SER A 166 -5.83 17.64 9.00
N ASP A 167 -6.83 17.62 8.11
CA ASP A 167 -7.96 18.54 8.16
C ASP A 167 -9.23 17.85 7.64
N PRO A 168 -10.05 17.25 8.53
CA PRO A 168 -11.27 16.55 8.15
C PRO A 168 -12.28 17.46 7.43
N HIS A 169 -12.36 18.74 7.80
CA HIS A 169 -13.30 19.68 7.21
C HIS A 169 -12.91 20.02 5.78
N LEU A 170 -11.63 20.26 5.53
CA LEU A 170 -11.11 20.49 4.18
C LEU A 170 -11.26 19.25 3.29
N ALA A 171 -10.97 18.07 3.84
CA ALA A 171 -11.17 16.80 3.13
C ALA A 171 -12.64 16.55 2.75
N GLN A 172 -13.57 16.86 3.65
CA GLN A 172 -15.00 16.79 3.35
C GLN A 172 -15.39 17.75 2.23
N ARG A 173 -14.95 19.02 2.30
CA ARG A 173 -15.22 20.01 1.24
C ARG A 173 -14.68 19.57 -0.12
N ALA A 174 -13.46 19.03 -0.15
CA ALA A 174 -12.87 18.50 -1.38
C ALA A 174 -13.70 17.35 -1.97
N THR A 175 -14.17 16.44 -1.12
CA THR A 175 -15.05 15.33 -1.52
C THR A 175 -16.35 15.85 -2.14
N GLU A 176 -17.01 16.82 -1.49
CA GLU A 176 -18.24 17.43 -1.99
C GLU A 176 -18.04 18.12 -3.34
N LEU A 177 -16.93 18.84 -3.52
CA LEU A 177 -16.59 19.50 -4.79
C LEU A 177 -16.36 18.49 -5.93
N LEU A 178 -15.66 17.39 -5.65
CA LEU A 178 -15.46 16.31 -6.63
C LEU A 178 -16.79 15.65 -7.01
N GLN A 179 -17.67 15.41 -6.04
CA GLN A 179 -18.99 14.82 -6.29
C GLN A 179 -19.87 15.73 -7.13
N ARG A 180 -19.91 17.04 -6.83
CA ARG A 180 -20.69 18.02 -7.61
C ARG A 180 -20.26 18.07 -9.08
N THR A 181 -18.96 17.94 -9.35
CA THR A 181 -18.41 17.98 -10.72
C THR A 181 -18.41 16.62 -11.43
N ARG A 182 -18.73 15.52 -10.72
CA ARG A 182 -18.71 14.15 -11.26
C ARG A 182 -19.56 13.99 -12.53
N PRO A 183 -20.85 14.41 -12.58
CA PRO A 183 -21.67 14.17 -13.78
C PRO A 183 -21.13 14.85 -15.04
N ALA A 184 -20.58 16.06 -14.92
CA ALA A 184 -20.00 16.77 -16.04
C ALA A 184 -18.71 16.09 -16.53
N ARG A 185 -17.86 15.65 -15.60
CA ARG A 185 -16.62 14.92 -15.92
C ARG A 185 -16.89 13.56 -16.54
N ASP A 186 -17.92 12.85 -16.10
CA ASP A 186 -18.31 11.53 -16.63
C ASP A 186 -18.76 11.65 -18.09
N ARG A 187 -19.59 12.65 -18.41
CA ARG A 187 -19.97 12.93 -19.80
C ARG A 187 -18.76 13.27 -20.68
N LEU A 188 -17.90 14.16 -20.19
CA LEU A 188 -16.68 14.55 -20.90
C LEU A 188 -15.76 13.34 -21.15
N PHE A 189 -15.59 12.47 -20.16
CA PHE A 189 -14.77 11.27 -20.30
C PHE A 189 -15.34 10.30 -21.34
N GLU A 190 -16.64 10.03 -21.33
CA GLU A 190 -17.25 9.11 -22.31
C GLU A 190 -17.15 9.66 -23.74
N ASP A 191 -17.34 10.96 -23.93
CA ASP A 191 -17.18 11.60 -25.24
C ASP A 191 -15.74 11.46 -25.75
N LEU A 192 -14.74 11.72 -24.89
CA LEU A 192 -13.32 11.55 -25.22
C LEU A 192 -12.96 10.08 -25.47
N ARG A 193 -13.47 9.16 -24.63
CA ARG A 193 -13.23 7.72 -24.76
C ARG A 193 -13.70 7.20 -26.11
N ARG A 194 -14.90 7.61 -26.54
CA ARG A 194 -15.44 7.27 -27.87
C ARG A 194 -14.53 7.80 -28.98
N GLN A 195 -14.20 9.10 -28.96
CA GLN A 195 -13.39 9.73 -30.01
C GLN A 195 -12.01 9.09 -30.13
N ILE A 196 -11.32 8.88 -28.99
CA ILE A 196 -10.00 8.24 -28.97
C ILE A 196 -10.11 6.79 -29.45
N GLY A 197 -11.14 6.06 -29.02
CA GLY A 197 -11.37 4.68 -29.45
C GLY A 197 -11.60 4.55 -30.95
N GLU A 198 -12.39 5.45 -31.55
CA GLU A 198 -12.62 5.49 -33.00
C GLU A 198 -11.32 5.78 -33.79
N LEU A 199 -10.51 6.73 -33.32
CA LEU A 199 -9.22 7.06 -33.94
C LEU A 199 -8.23 5.90 -33.86
N LEU A 200 -8.12 5.25 -32.70
CA LEU A 200 -7.24 4.08 -32.53
C LEU A 200 -7.72 2.89 -33.38
N GLY A 201 -9.03 2.67 -33.43
CA GLY A 201 -9.63 1.62 -34.24
C GLY A 201 -9.40 1.81 -35.74
N ALA A 202 -9.44 3.06 -36.24
CA ALA A 202 -9.13 3.38 -37.63
C ALA A 202 -7.69 3.02 -38.02
N GLU A 203 -6.75 3.10 -37.08
CA GLU A 203 -5.35 2.69 -37.24
C GLU A 203 -5.13 1.19 -36.94
N GLY A 204 -6.21 0.42 -36.68
CA GLY A 204 -6.13 -1.00 -36.35
C GLY A 204 -5.59 -1.30 -34.95
N ILE A 205 -5.55 -0.30 -34.06
CA ILE A 205 -5.06 -0.44 -32.69
C ILE A 205 -6.22 -0.80 -31.75
N SER A 206 -6.13 -1.96 -31.10
CA SER A 206 -7.02 -2.34 -30.01
C SER A 206 -6.47 -1.80 -28.68
N ALA A 207 -7.23 -0.94 -28.00
CA ALA A 207 -6.83 -0.32 -26.74
C ALA A 207 -7.94 -0.35 -25.70
N GLN A 208 -7.55 -0.52 -24.43
CA GLN A 208 -8.43 -0.38 -23.28
C GLN A 208 -8.24 1.02 -22.68
N ILE A 209 -9.31 1.81 -22.63
CA ILE A 209 -9.29 3.17 -22.11
C ILE A 209 -10.06 3.17 -20.80
N GLU A 210 -9.35 3.44 -19.70
CA GLU A 210 -9.91 3.50 -18.37
C GLU A 210 -9.78 4.90 -17.78
N ARG A 211 -10.74 5.25 -16.93
CA ARG A 211 -10.69 6.50 -16.19
C ARG A 211 -9.98 6.29 -14.87
N ARG A 212 -9.00 7.16 -14.61
CA ARG A 212 -8.45 7.32 -13.26
C ARG A 212 -9.26 8.34 -12.47
N GLU A 213 -9.80 7.94 -11.33
CA GLU A 213 -10.45 8.89 -10.44
C GLU A 213 -9.42 9.87 -9.87
N ARG A 214 -9.85 11.12 -9.64
CA ARG A 214 -9.00 12.15 -9.05
C ARG A 214 -9.11 12.03 -7.52
N PRO A 215 -8.03 11.70 -6.80
CA PRO A 215 -8.05 11.62 -5.35
C PRO A 215 -8.26 12.99 -4.70
N ILE A 216 -8.80 13.02 -3.48
CA ILE A 216 -9.17 14.26 -2.79
C ILE A 216 -7.92 15.10 -2.45
N TYR A 217 -6.80 14.46 -2.13
CA TYR A 217 -5.58 15.17 -1.74
C TYR A 217 -5.07 16.06 -2.88
N GLN A 218 -5.21 15.63 -4.15
CA GLN A 218 -4.81 16.44 -5.30
C GLN A 218 -5.69 17.67 -5.48
N LEU A 219 -6.98 17.61 -5.11
CA LEU A 219 -7.82 18.80 -5.17
C LEU A 219 -7.41 19.82 -4.10
N ILE A 220 -7.01 19.32 -2.93
CA ILE A 220 -6.55 20.14 -1.82
C ILE A 220 -5.21 20.82 -2.18
N GLU A 221 -4.24 20.07 -2.67
CA GLU A 221 -2.92 20.59 -3.06
C GLU A 221 -3.03 21.68 -4.14
N ASP A 222 -3.73 21.41 -5.25
CA ASP A 222 -3.95 22.41 -6.31
C ASP A 222 -4.61 23.70 -5.77
N GLY A 223 -5.56 23.54 -4.84
CA GLY A 223 -6.21 24.68 -4.20
C GLY A 223 -5.23 25.51 -3.37
N LEU A 224 -4.36 24.86 -2.58
CA LEU A 224 -3.34 25.53 -1.79
C LEU A 224 -2.30 26.23 -2.67
N GLU A 225 -1.87 25.59 -3.77
CA GLU A 225 -0.95 26.20 -4.74
C GLU A 225 -1.55 27.44 -5.39
N SER A 226 -2.84 27.40 -5.75
CA SER A 226 -3.54 28.56 -6.34
C SER A 226 -3.60 29.78 -5.40
N LEU A 227 -3.54 29.56 -4.08
CA LEU A 227 -3.53 30.62 -3.07
C LEU A 227 -2.13 31.22 -2.84
N GLN A 228 -1.06 30.48 -3.16
CA GLN A 228 0.31 30.91 -2.92
C GLN A 228 0.86 31.87 -4.00
N GLY A 229 0.13 32.09 -5.11
CA GLY A 229 0.59 32.89 -6.25
C GLY A 229 1.74 32.21 -7.01
N PRO A 230 2.24 32.80 -8.11
CA PRO A 230 3.45 32.28 -8.76
C PRO A 230 4.62 32.29 -7.76
N ALA A 231 5.44 31.23 -7.78
CA ALA A 231 6.61 31.13 -6.92
C ALA A 231 7.46 32.41 -7.03
N PRO A 232 7.99 32.95 -5.92
CA PRO A 232 8.87 34.12 -5.98
C PRO A 232 10.08 33.79 -6.87
N GLY A 233 10.16 34.42 -8.04
CA GLY A 233 11.20 34.19 -9.05
C GLY A 233 10.74 33.55 -10.37
N ALA A 234 9.44 33.37 -10.59
CA ALA A 234 8.89 33.01 -11.90
C ALA A 234 8.58 34.28 -12.74
N ASP A 235 9.64 35.01 -13.11
CA ASP A 235 9.65 36.03 -14.17
C ASP A 235 10.67 35.62 -15.25
#